data_AF-E9GP87-F1
#
_entry.id   AF-E9GP87-F1
#
_cell.length_a   1.000
_cell.length_b   1.000
_cell.length_c   1.000
_cell.angle_alpha   90.00
_cell.angle_beta   90.00
_cell.angle_gamma   90.00
#
_symmetry.space_group_name_H-M   'P 1'
#
loop_
_entity.id
_entity.type
_entity.pdbx_description
1 polymer ?
#
loop_
_entity_poly.entity_id
_entity_poly.type
_entity_poly.pdbx_seq_one_letter_code
_entity_poly.pdbx_strand_id
1 'polypeptide(L)'
;MPKSKKLAVNKANPTKVQTNNFKKRKTPKKALNTQGFVQSPKPLAISKIPYFELANPVEKTTMKISYIQFKIKQLVLLPLHHFLTFYGLSIKRTADPVGFLHRPLRSNEVDKAIYVRNNTDHFNLTNIDLSWQTQLPAYVLLCQSINESAVAAEIQHIINQMVSGCLDNIVRFSFAFTAGYTLEKAFALSQIVYGVLLEFLAKEIWTFLKAKLGITNITLDLYANLKYINDQMILNPDFFGPGGGSRGDARTVQTAYDTRMDNAHGGYNRSSTAWQPQLESAVQILKLINKHEVALKVQIIIVKLFER
;
A
#
# COMPACT_ATOMS: atom_id res chain seq x y z
N MET A 1 54.89 -8.90 -36.02
CA MET A 1 56.27 -8.50 -35.69
C MET A 1 56.27 -7.07 -35.15
N PRO A 2 57.14 -6.76 -34.18
CA PRO A 2 56.97 -5.68 -33.19
C PRO A 2 57.69 -4.38 -33.60
N LYS A 3 57.45 -3.28 -32.87
CA LYS A 3 58.52 -2.46 -32.24
C LYS A 3 57.96 -1.31 -31.38
N SER A 4 58.26 -1.41 -30.09
CA SER A 4 58.25 -0.33 -29.11
C SER A 4 59.35 0.69 -29.42
N LYS A 5 59.12 1.97 -29.06
CA LYS A 5 60.20 2.96 -28.93
C LYS A 5 60.10 3.67 -27.57
N LYS A 6 61.28 3.72 -26.94
CA LYS A 6 61.57 4.17 -25.58
C LYS A 6 61.65 5.70 -25.45
N LEU A 7 61.47 6.10 -24.19
CA LEU A 7 61.75 7.38 -23.53
C LEU A 7 63.07 8.07 -23.92
N ALA A 8 63.08 9.40 -23.78
CA ALA A 8 64.28 10.19 -23.51
C ALA A 8 64.04 11.16 -22.33
N VAL A 9 65.05 11.24 -21.48
CA VAL A 9 65.20 12.03 -20.25
C VAL A 9 66.27 13.10 -20.51
N ASN A 10 66.17 14.30 -19.90
CA ASN A 10 67.25 15.03 -19.20
C ASN A 10 66.85 16.50 -18.91
N LYS A 11 66.84 16.90 -17.61
CA LYS A 11 67.85 17.72 -16.87
C LYS A 11 67.74 19.24 -17.15
N ALA A 12 67.95 20.20 -16.26
CA ALA A 12 67.93 20.37 -14.80
C ALA A 12 68.14 21.90 -14.53
N ASN A 13 67.38 22.48 -13.59
CA ASN A 13 67.60 23.62 -12.65
C ASN A 13 68.58 24.80 -12.95
N PRO A 14 68.29 26.04 -12.45
CA PRO A 14 68.70 26.40 -11.08
C PRO A 14 67.74 27.27 -10.24
N THR A 15 68.12 27.31 -8.96
CA THR A 15 67.51 27.69 -7.68
C THR A 15 67.52 29.19 -7.34
N LYS A 16 66.55 29.68 -6.52
CA LYS A 16 66.68 30.72 -5.46
C LYS A 16 65.63 30.42 -4.36
N VAL A 17 65.97 29.93 -3.15
CA VAL A 17 66.43 30.62 -1.90
C VAL A 17 65.49 31.77 -1.48
N GLN A 18 64.95 31.96 -0.27
CA GLN A 18 64.79 31.26 1.02
C GLN A 18 63.74 32.11 1.79
N THR A 19 63.00 31.54 2.75
CA THR A 19 63.06 31.94 4.19
C THR A 19 62.04 31.16 5.02
N ASN A 20 62.56 30.62 6.13
CA ASN A 20 61.81 29.91 7.16
C ASN A 20 61.07 30.90 8.07
N ASN A 21 59.88 30.51 8.55
CA ASN A 21 59.43 30.94 9.87
C ASN A 21 58.64 29.83 10.58
N PHE A 22 59.13 29.49 11.77
CA PHE A 22 58.55 28.59 12.76
C PHE A 22 57.10 29.00 13.13
N LYS A 23 56.18 28.03 13.30
CA LYS A 23 55.48 27.78 14.59
C LYS A 23 54.41 26.68 14.54
N LYS A 24 54.47 25.86 15.60
CA LYS A 24 53.40 25.11 16.29
C LYS A 24 52.80 23.88 15.60
N ARG A 25 53.29 22.70 16.05
CA ARG A 25 52.55 21.43 16.08
C ARG A 25 51.13 21.67 16.64
N LYS A 26 50.11 21.51 15.80
CA LYS A 26 48.73 21.26 16.23
C LYS A 26 48.50 19.76 16.22
N THR A 27 48.09 19.23 17.35
CA THR A 27 47.51 17.90 17.51
C THR A 27 46.35 17.70 16.51
N PRO A 28 46.19 16.50 15.92
CA PRO A 28 45.06 16.24 15.05
C PRO A 28 43.80 16.17 15.92
N LYS A 29 42.97 17.23 15.84
CA LYS A 29 41.57 17.11 16.24
C LYS A 29 40.94 16.09 15.30
N LYS A 30 40.50 14.94 15.84
CA LYS A 30 39.53 14.07 15.17
C LYS A 30 38.40 14.97 14.66
N ALA A 31 38.31 15.12 13.35
CA ALA A 31 37.12 15.66 12.73
C ALA A 31 36.01 14.68 13.10
N LEU A 32 35.10 15.11 13.97
CA LEU A 32 33.81 14.46 14.14
C LEU A 32 33.16 14.59 12.77
N ASN A 33 33.11 13.47 12.05
CA ASN A 33 32.43 13.38 10.78
C ASN A 33 30.93 13.41 11.09
N THR A 34 30.40 14.61 11.33
CA THR A 34 28.96 14.84 11.21
C THR A 34 28.63 14.64 9.74
N GLN A 35 28.33 13.38 9.38
CA GLN A 35 27.54 13.09 8.19
C GLN A 35 26.24 13.89 8.38
N GLY A 36 26.21 15.07 7.77
CA GLY A 36 24.98 15.79 7.58
C GLY A 36 24.05 14.85 6.84
N PHE A 37 22.96 14.46 7.50
CA PHE A 37 21.82 13.89 6.81
C PHE A 37 21.48 14.86 5.69
N VAL A 38 21.74 14.44 4.45
CA VAL A 38 21.17 15.10 3.28
C VAL A 38 19.69 15.17 3.56
N GLN A 39 19.16 16.38 3.81
CA GLN A 39 17.73 16.59 3.95
C GLN A 39 17.14 16.11 2.63
N SER A 40 16.55 14.92 2.65
CA SER A 40 15.84 14.37 1.52
C SER A 40 14.76 15.38 1.13
N PRO A 41 14.49 15.55 -0.17
CA PRO A 41 13.40 16.39 -0.63
C PRO A 41 12.14 15.99 0.15
N LYS A 42 11.38 16.98 0.64
CA LYS A 42 10.13 16.77 1.39
C LYS A 42 9.34 15.61 0.77
N PRO A 43 8.83 14.66 1.56
CA PRO A 43 8.23 13.44 1.03
C PRO A 43 6.81 13.74 0.52
N LEU A 44 6.72 14.49 -0.58
CA LEU A 44 5.50 15.02 -1.19
C LEU A 44 4.45 13.93 -1.38
N ALA A 45 4.85 12.70 -1.69
CA ALA A 45 3.93 11.59 -1.88
C ALA A 45 3.14 11.24 -0.61
N ILE A 46 3.80 11.20 0.56
CA ILE A 46 3.16 10.78 1.82
C ILE A 46 2.57 11.95 2.61
N SER A 47 2.80 13.20 2.20
CA SER A 47 2.26 14.41 2.86
C SER A 47 1.07 15.06 2.14
N LYS A 48 0.60 14.51 1.02
CA LYS A 48 -0.52 15.07 0.23
C LYS A 48 -1.87 15.03 0.94
N ILE A 49 -2.12 13.98 1.72
CA ILE A 49 -3.39 13.76 2.43
C ILE A 49 -3.08 13.30 3.86
N PRO A 50 -2.88 14.23 4.82
CA PRO A 50 -2.65 13.88 6.21
C PRO A 50 -3.72 12.94 6.74
N TYR A 51 -3.32 11.95 7.52
CA TYR A 51 -4.27 11.23 8.37
C TYR A 51 -4.49 11.99 9.67
N PHE A 52 -5.75 12.27 9.97
CA PHE A 52 -6.20 12.80 11.25
C PHE A 52 -6.77 11.65 12.07
N GLU A 53 -6.10 11.33 13.17
CA GLU A 53 -6.44 10.18 13.99
C GLU A 53 -7.85 10.32 14.57
N LEU A 54 -8.69 9.32 14.30
CA LEU A 54 -10.03 9.22 14.86
C LEU A 54 -9.94 8.72 16.31
N ALA A 55 -10.92 9.08 17.14
CA ALA A 55 -11.02 8.52 18.48
C ALA A 55 -11.20 6.99 18.40
N ASN A 56 -10.57 6.22 19.30
CA ASN A 56 -10.50 4.75 19.22
C ASN A 56 -11.84 4.04 18.92
N PRO A 57 -12.98 4.37 19.57
CA PRO A 57 -14.26 3.73 19.25
C PRO A 57 -14.75 4.03 17.82
N VAL A 58 -14.51 5.26 17.36
CA VAL A 58 -14.85 5.70 16.00
C VAL A 58 -13.93 5.01 15.01
N GLU A 59 -12.61 5.05 15.22
CA GLU A 59 -11.62 4.41 14.34
C GLU A 59 -11.95 2.94 14.09
N LYS A 60 -12.23 2.18 15.16
CA LYS A 60 -12.60 0.76 15.07
C LYS A 60 -13.89 0.54 14.26
N THR A 61 -14.88 1.40 14.45
CA THR A 61 -16.15 1.34 13.71
C THR A 61 -15.91 1.66 12.24
N THR A 62 -15.14 2.69 11.94
CA THR A 62 -14.77 3.10 10.59
C THR A 62 -13.92 2.05 9.87
N MET A 63 -13.03 1.35 10.58
CA MET A 63 -12.28 0.21 10.04
C MET A 63 -13.21 -0.94 9.65
N LYS A 64 -14.22 -1.27 10.48
CA LYS A 64 -15.26 -2.25 10.10
C LYS A 64 -16.03 -1.81 8.87
N ILE A 65 -16.43 -0.53 8.80
CA ILE A 65 -17.10 0.04 7.62
C ILE A 65 -16.20 -0.10 6.39
N SER A 66 -14.93 0.30 6.47
CA SER A 66 -13.95 0.16 5.38
C SER A 66 -13.79 -1.29 4.92
N TYR A 67 -13.75 -2.24 5.87
CA TYR A 67 -13.70 -3.67 5.58
C TYR A 67 -14.94 -4.14 4.80
N ILE A 68 -16.13 -3.71 5.21
CA ILE A 68 -17.39 -4.00 4.51
C ILE A 68 -17.42 -3.32 3.13
N GLN A 69 -16.96 -2.07 3.01
CA GLN A 69 -16.85 -1.37 1.72
C GLN A 69 -15.96 -2.13 0.75
N PHE A 70 -14.86 -2.72 1.23
CA PHE A 70 -14.03 -3.57 0.39
C PHE A 70 -14.80 -4.80 -0.12
N LYS A 71 -15.61 -5.46 0.72
CA LYS A 71 -16.49 -6.56 0.28
C LYS A 71 -17.50 -6.10 -0.78
N ILE A 72 -18.13 -4.94 -0.57
CA ILE A 72 -19.06 -4.37 -1.56
C ILE A 72 -18.33 -4.07 -2.88
N LYS A 73 -17.14 -3.46 -2.82
CA LYS A 73 -16.30 -3.23 -3.99
C LYS A 73 -16.03 -4.54 -4.75
N GLN A 74 -15.72 -5.63 -4.04
CA GLN A 74 -15.52 -6.94 -4.66
C GLN A 74 -16.76 -7.47 -5.38
N LEU A 75 -17.95 -7.31 -4.76
CA LEU A 75 -19.23 -7.68 -5.38
C LEU A 75 -19.49 -6.89 -6.67
N VAL A 76 -19.07 -5.63 -6.75
CA VAL A 76 -19.24 -4.77 -7.93
C VAL A 76 -18.23 -5.11 -9.03
N LEU A 77 -16.98 -5.42 -8.67
CA LEU A 77 -15.89 -5.55 -9.64
C LEU A 77 -16.05 -6.73 -10.60
N LEU A 78 -16.54 -7.88 -10.12
CA LEU A 78 -16.69 -9.07 -10.96
C LEU A 78 -17.75 -8.89 -12.06
N PRO A 79 -18.99 -8.44 -11.75
CA PRO A 79 -19.96 -8.13 -12.78
C PRO A 79 -19.51 -7.01 -13.71
N LEU A 80 -18.85 -5.98 -13.19
CA LEU A 80 -18.30 -4.91 -14.03
C LEU A 80 -17.24 -5.45 -15.00
N HIS A 81 -16.40 -6.38 -14.57
CA HIS A 81 -15.43 -7.04 -15.45
C HIS A 81 -16.12 -7.85 -16.55
N HIS A 82 -17.13 -8.65 -16.21
CA HIS A 82 -17.90 -9.42 -17.20
C HIS A 82 -18.61 -8.51 -18.20
N PHE A 83 -19.25 -7.44 -17.71
CA PHE A 83 -19.90 -6.43 -18.55
C PHE A 83 -18.89 -5.81 -19.53
N LEU A 84 -17.74 -5.33 -19.05
CA LEU A 84 -16.72 -4.69 -19.90
C LEU A 84 -16.09 -5.68 -20.90
N THR A 85 -15.92 -6.94 -20.52
CA THR A 85 -15.38 -7.96 -21.45
C THR A 85 -16.41 -8.39 -22.49
N PHE A 86 -17.69 -8.46 -22.13
CA PHE A 86 -18.79 -8.78 -23.06
C PHE A 86 -18.92 -7.74 -24.19
N TYR A 87 -18.83 -6.44 -23.86
CA TYR A 87 -18.81 -5.38 -24.86
C TYR A 87 -17.45 -5.24 -25.59
N GLY A 88 -16.44 -5.99 -25.15
CA GLY A 88 -15.07 -5.95 -25.62
C GLY A 88 -14.36 -4.64 -25.26
N LEU A 89 -13.03 -4.70 -25.11
CA LEU A 89 -12.15 -3.52 -25.18
C LEU A 89 -12.20 -2.81 -26.57
N SER A 90 -13.17 -3.17 -27.40
CA SER A 90 -13.53 -2.61 -28.71
C SER A 90 -14.14 -1.21 -28.62
N ILE A 91 -13.98 -0.48 -27.51
CA ILE A 91 -14.18 0.98 -27.44
C ILE A 91 -13.00 1.66 -28.17
N LYS A 92 -12.76 1.26 -29.43
CA LYS A 92 -12.02 2.08 -30.38
C LYS A 92 -12.98 3.19 -30.84
N ARG A 93 -12.92 4.32 -30.14
CA ARG A 93 -13.29 5.67 -30.61
C ARG A 93 -14.62 5.79 -31.37
N THR A 94 -15.74 5.42 -30.76
CA THR A 94 -17.03 6.01 -31.13
C THR A 94 -17.79 6.36 -29.86
N ALA A 95 -18.56 7.45 -29.90
CA ALA A 95 -19.38 7.94 -28.80
C ALA A 95 -20.24 6.79 -28.25
N ASP A 96 -20.39 6.76 -26.91
CA ASP A 96 -21.23 5.86 -26.11
C ASP A 96 -22.19 5.01 -26.97
N PRO A 97 -21.84 3.75 -27.30
CA PRO A 97 -22.68 2.95 -28.17
C PRO A 97 -24.05 2.86 -27.53
N VAL A 98 -25.09 3.23 -28.28
CA VAL A 98 -26.47 3.19 -27.81
C VAL A 98 -26.73 1.82 -27.16
N GLY A 99 -27.12 1.83 -25.88
CA GLY A 99 -27.38 0.62 -25.11
C GLY A 99 -26.16 0.04 -24.38
N PHE A 100 -25.02 0.75 -24.28
CA PHE A 100 -23.88 0.32 -23.46
C PHE A 100 -24.32 0.09 -22.02
N LEU A 101 -24.84 1.13 -21.36
CA LEU A 101 -25.51 0.98 -20.06
C LEU A 101 -27.00 0.66 -20.25
N HIS A 102 -27.49 -0.31 -19.47
CA HIS A 102 -28.92 -0.62 -19.38
C HIS A 102 -29.71 0.57 -18.80
N ARG A 103 -29.11 1.24 -17.81
CA ARG A 103 -29.60 2.51 -17.25
C ARG A 103 -28.46 3.52 -17.24
N PRO A 104 -28.63 4.72 -17.84
CA PRO A 104 -27.61 5.76 -17.73
C PRO A 104 -27.31 6.10 -16.26
N LEU A 105 -26.03 6.30 -15.97
CA LEU A 105 -25.57 6.88 -14.70
C LEU A 105 -25.39 8.38 -14.86
N ARG A 106 -25.81 9.13 -13.85
CA ARG A 106 -25.49 10.57 -13.76
C ARG A 106 -24.01 10.73 -13.39
N SER A 107 -23.38 11.81 -13.83
CA SER A 107 -21.95 12.07 -13.53
C SER A 107 -21.67 12.02 -12.02
N ASN A 108 -22.57 12.58 -11.20
CA ASN A 108 -22.42 12.53 -9.75
C ASN A 108 -22.53 11.11 -9.17
N GLU A 109 -23.25 10.18 -9.79
CA GLU A 109 -23.30 8.77 -9.36
C GLU A 109 -21.96 8.07 -9.64
N VAL A 110 -21.36 8.35 -10.80
CA VAL A 110 -20.02 7.86 -11.16
C VAL A 110 -18.96 8.42 -10.21
N ASP A 111 -18.98 9.72 -9.94
CA ASP A 111 -18.03 10.37 -9.03
C ASP A 111 -18.10 9.78 -7.62
N LYS A 112 -19.30 9.49 -7.12
CA LYS A 112 -19.50 8.83 -5.83
C LYS A 112 -18.93 7.41 -5.81
N ALA A 113 -19.15 6.62 -6.86
CA ALA A 113 -18.58 5.27 -6.96
C ALA A 113 -17.04 5.27 -6.99
N ILE A 114 -16.45 6.22 -7.72
CA ILE A 114 -14.99 6.45 -7.74
C ILE A 114 -14.50 6.89 -6.35
N TYR A 115 -15.24 7.77 -5.70
CA TYR A 115 -14.92 8.27 -4.37
C TYR A 115 -14.90 7.15 -3.32
N VAL A 116 -15.91 6.27 -3.30
CA VAL A 116 -15.91 5.08 -2.42
C VAL A 116 -14.70 4.20 -2.71
N ARG A 117 -14.45 3.89 -3.99
CA ARG A 117 -13.30 3.05 -4.40
C ARG A 117 -11.99 3.62 -3.88
N ASN A 118 -11.77 4.91 -4.09
CA ASN A 118 -10.52 5.57 -3.72
C ASN A 118 -10.33 5.62 -2.21
N ASN A 119 -11.36 5.99 -1.44
CA ASN A 119 -11.21 6.04 0.01
C ASN A 119 -11.03 4.66 0.64
N THR A 120 -11.69 3.63 0.10
CA THR A 120 -11.49 2.23 0.52
C THR A 120 -10.05 1.80 0.24
N ASP A 121 -9.57 1.99 -0.99
CA ASP A 121 -8.21 1.61 -1.34
C ASP A 121 -7.18 2.40 -0.53
N HIS A 122 -7.30 3.71 -0.42
CA HIS A 122 -6.29 4.52 0.27
C HIS A 122 -6.46 4.55 1.80
N PHE A 123 -7.30 3.68 2.38
CA PHE A 123 -7.60 3.63 3.82
C PHE A 123 -7.96 5.00 4.41
N ASN A 124 -8.72 5.81 3.67
CA ASN A 124 -9.08 7.16 4.11
C ASN A 124 -10.26 7.09 5.09
N LEU A 125 -9.96 6.69 6.32
CA LEU A 125 -10.96 6.44 7.36
C LEU A 125 -11.78 7.69 7.66
N THR A 126 -11.16 8.87 7.76
CA THR A 126 -11.88 10.12 8.00
C THR A 126 -12.95 10.38 6.93
N ASN A 127 -12.61 10.23 5.65
CA ASN A 127 -13.60 10.40 4.58
C ASN A 127 -14.66 9.30 4.60
N ILE A 128 -14.29 8.06 4.89
CA ILE A 128 -15.24 6.94 5.00
C ILE A 128 -16.26 7.25 6.09
N ASP A 129 -15.81 7.61 7.29
CA ASP A 129 -16.64 7.97 8.44
C ASP A 129 -17.68 9.03 8.08
N LEU A 130 -17.25 10.10 7.42
CA LEU A 130 -18.08 11.25 7.09
C LEU A 130 -19.10 11.02 5.97
N SER A 131 -18.90 10.02 5.11
CA SER A 131 -19.59 10.00 3.81
C SER A 131 -20.14 8.66 3.38
N TRP A 132 -19.78 7.55 4.02
CA TRP A 132 -20.16 6.21 3.55
C TRP A 132 -21.66 6.07 3.28
N GLN A 133 -22.52 6.67 4.11
CA GLN A 133 -23.98 6.62 3.98
C GLN A 133 -24.50 7.28 2.70
N THR A 134 -23.86 8.37 2.26
CA THR A 134 -24.31 9.15 1.09
C THR A 134 -23.65 8.71 -0.22
N GLN A 135 -22.55 7.97 -0.10
CA GLN A 135 -21.67 7.57 -1.20
C GLN A 135 -21.89 6.11 -1.61
N LEU A 136 -22.03 5.18 -0.67
CA LEU A 136 -22.20 3.75 -0.97
C LEU A 136 -23.42 3.40 -1.84
N PRO A 137 -24.57 4.09 -1.75
CA PRO A 137 -25.69 3.82 -2.65
C PRO A 137 -25.34 3.95 -4.14
N ALA A 138 -24.27 4.66 -4.51
CA ALA A 138 -23.79 4.72 -5.89
C ALA A 138 -23.40 3.36 -6.47
N TYR A 139 -22.94 2.40 -5.65
CA TYR A 139 -22.65 1.04 -6.11
C TYR A 139 -23.92 0.23 -6.44
N VAL A 140 -25.04 0.50 -5.76
CA VAL A 140 -26.34 -0.09 -6.12
C VAL A 140 -26.75 0.39 -7.51
N LEU A 141 -26.63 1.70 -7.75
CA LEU A 141 -26.97 2.33 -9.03
C LEU A 141 -26.04 1.84 -10.16
N LEU A 142 -24.74 1.68 -9.87
CA LEU A 142 -23.77 1.13 -10.82
C LEU A 142 -24.15 -0.31 -11.22
N CYS A 143 -24.46 -1.19 -10.27
CA CYS A 143 -24.90 -2.55 -10.59
C CYS A 143 -26.20 -2.55 -11.41
N GLN A 144 -27.18 -1.71 -11.06
CA GLN A 144 -28.40 -1.56 -11.87
C GLN A 144 -28.11 -1.09 -13.30
N SER A 145 -27.13 -0.19 -13.49
CA SER A 145 -26.75 0.33 -14.81
C SER A 145 -26.18 -0.73 -15.75
N ILE A 146 -25.60 -1.80 -15.21
CA ILE A 146 -25.04 -2.93 -15.97
C ILE A 146 -25.95 -4.16 -15.92
N ASN A 147 -27.22 -3.99 -15.53
CA ASN A 147 -28.24 -5.04 -15.42
C ASN A 147 -27.97 -6.13 -14.36
N GLU A 148 -27.24 -5.78 -13.30
CA GLU A 148 -26.86 -6.68 -12.20
C GLU A 148 -27.77 -6.49 -10.98
N SER A 149 -29.06 -6.72 -11.18
CA SER A 149 -30.10 -6.43 -10.16
C SER A 149 -29.97 -7.26 -8.89
N ALA A 150 -29.51 -8.52 -9.00
CA ALA A 150 -29.28 -9.38 -7.84
C ALA A 150 -28.14 -8.85 -6.96
N VAL A 151 -27.03 -8.44 -7.58
CA VAL A 151 -25.89 -7.84 -6.88
C VAL A 151 -26.29 -6.49 -6.26
N ALA A 152 -27.07 -5.68 -6.97
CA ALA A 152 -27.59 -4.42 -6.44
C ALA A 152 -28.44 -4.63 -5.17
N ALA A 153 -29.29 -5.67 -5.16
CA ALA A 153 -30.11 -6.01 -4.00
C ALA A 153 -29.26 -6.49 -2.80
N GLU A 154 -28.23 -7.30 -3.04
CA GLU A 154 -27.28 -7.72 -2.00
C GLU A 154 -26.55 -6.52 -1.38
N ILE A 155 -26.05 -5.61 -2.21
CA ILE A 155 -25.37 -4.39 -1.75
C ILE A 155 -26.33 -3.52 -0.93
N GLN A 156 -27.57 -3.33 -1.40
CA GLN A 156 -28.57 -2.56 -0.67
C GLN A 156 -28.89 -3.20 0.69
N HIS A 157 -28.98 -4.53 0.74
CA HIS A 157 -29.19 -5.25 2.00
C HIS A 157 -28.03 -5.04 2.98
N ILE A 158 -26.78 -5.08 2.50
CA ILE A 158 -25.59 -4.77 3.31
C ILE A 158 -25.65 -3.33 3.82
N ILE A 159 -25.94 -2.35 2.96
CA ILE A 159 -26.06 -0.93 3.35
C ILE A 159 -27.12 -0.76 4.45
N ASN A 160 -28.28 -1.41 4.32
CA ASN A 160 -29.34 -1.33 5.32
C ASN A 160 -28.89 -1.87 6.69
N GLN A 161 -28.15 -2.98 6.72
CA GLN A 161 -27.55 -3.51 7.95
C GLN A 161 -26.51 -2.55 8.56
N MET A 162 -25.69 -1.92 7.71
CA MET A 162 -24.74 -0.92 8.18
C MET A 162 -25.44 0.30 8.81
N VAL A 163 -26.53 0.77 8.19
CA VAL A 163 -27.32 1.91 8.69
C VAL A 163 -28.00 1.59 10.01
N SER A 164 -28.44 0.34 10.22
CA SER A 164 -28.99 -0.09 11.52
C SER A 164 -27.92 -0.34 12.60
N GLY A 165 -26.63 -0.09 12.32
CA GLY A 165 -25.52 -0.32 13.24
C GLY A 165 -25.09 -1.79 13.34
N CYS A 166 -25.65 -2.68 12.53
CA CYS A 166 -25.35 -4.11 12.54
C CYS A 166 -24.12 -4.42 11.68
N LEU A 167 -22.92 -4.05 12.15
CA LEU A 167 -21.68 -4.22 11.38
C LEU A 167 -21.06 -5.61 11.51
N ASP A 168 -21.31 -6.28 12.63
CA ASP A 168 -20.76 -7.61 12.88
C ASP A 168 -21.39 -8.62 11.93
N ASN A 169 -20.62 -9.63 11.52
CA ASN A 169 -21.09 -10.74 10.70
C ASN A 169 -21.57 -10.42 9.28
N ILE A 170 -21.54 -9.15 8.83
CA ILE A 170 -21.81 -8.79 7.43
C ILE A 170 -20.83 -9.51 6.50
N VAL A 171 -19.54 -9.49 6.86
CA VAL A 171 -18.50 -10.16 6.08
C VAL A 171 -18.20 -11.51 6.73
N ARG A 172 -18.53 -12.58 6.02
CA ARG A 172 -18.28 -13.98 6.40
C ARG A 172 -17.70 -14.73 5.23
N PHE A 173 -16.85 -15.70 5.53
CA PHE A 173 -16.35 -16.65 4.53
C PHE A 173 -16.53 -18.06 5.04
N SER A 174 -16.83 -18.96 4.12
CA SER A 174 -16.72 -20.39 4.31
C SER A 174 -16.02 -20.93 3.07
N PHE A 175 -14.82 -21.46 3.25
CA PHE A 175 -14.09 -22.13 2.18
C PHE A 175 -13.17 -23.20 2.78
N ALA A 176 -12.94 -24.28 2.02
CA ALA A 176 -11.92 -25.26 2.30
C ALA A 176 -10.67 -24.93 1.49
N PHE A 177 -9.48 -25.13 2.06
CA PHE A 177 -8.24 -25.02 1.31
C PHE A 177 -8.10 -26.21 0.38
N THR A 178 -8.54 -26.03 -0.86
CA THR A 178 -8.30 -27.01 -1.94
C THR A 178 -7.12 -26.56 -2.80
N ALA A 179 -6.46 -27.52 -3.44
CA ALA A 179 -5.36 -27.24 -4.37
C ALA A 179 -5.80 -26.41 -5.60
N GLY A 180 -7.10 -26.46 -5.96
CA GLY A 180 -7.65 -25.74 -7.11
C GLY A 180 -7.94 -24.26 -6.83
N TYR A 181 -7.77 -23.42 -7.84
CA TYR A 181 -8.22 -22.03 -7.81
C TYR A 181 -9.75 -21.96 -7.84
N THR A 182 -10.34 -21.11 -7.01
CA THR A 182 -11.73 -20.67 -7.16
C THR A 182 -11.83 -19.17 -6.86
N LEU A 183 -12.81 -18.49 -7.46
CA LEU A 183 -13.04 -17.07 -7.23
C LEU A 183 -13.44 -16.79 -5.78
N GLU A 184 -14.25 -17.66 -5.19
CA GLU A 184 -14.70 -17.55 -3.80
C GLU A 184 -13.52 -17.59 -2.84
N LYS A 185 -12.59 -18.54 -3.04
CA LYS A 185 -11.36 -18.65 -2.25
C LYS A 185 -10.48 -17.41 -2.45
N ALA A 186 -10.31 -16.97 -3.69
CA ALA A 186 -9.49 -15.81 -4.00
C ALA A 186 -10.04 -14.52 -3.39
N PHE A 187 -11.35 -14.30 -3.45
CA PHE A 187 -12.01 -13.15 -2.82
C PHE A 187 -11.96 -13.23 -1.30
N ALA A 188 -12.20 -14.40 -0.71
CA ALA A 188 -12.11 -14.58 0.73
C ALA A 188 -10.69 -14.29 1.26
N LEU A 189 -9.67 -14.85 0.60
CA LEU A 189 -8.27 -14.60 0.96
C LEU A 189 -7.88 -13.14 0.75
N SER A 190 -8.27 -12.51 -0.36
CA SER A 190 -8.03 -11.07 -0.56
C SER A 190 -8.70 -10.24 0.54
N GLN A 191 -9.94 -10.55 0.92
CA GLN A 191 -10.62 -9.84 2.00
C GLN A 191 -9.94 -10.06 3.36
N ILE A 192 -9.38 -11.25 3.65
CA ILE A 192 -8.56 -11.48 4.85
C ILE A 192 -7.27 -10.66 4.81
N VAL A 193 -6.54 -10.70 3.69
CA VAL A 193 -5.29 -9.94 3.51
C VAL A 193 -5.55 -8.44 3.65
N TYR A 194 -6.59 -7.91 3.00
CA TYR A 194 -7.01 -6.51 3.16
C TYR A 194 -7.25 -6.16 4.63
N GLY A 195 -7.97 -7.02 5.37
CA GLY A 195 -8.19 -6.84 6.80
C GLY A 195 -6.89 -6.78 7.60
N VAL A 196 -5.93 -7.64 7.29
CA VAL A 196 -4.61 -7.63 7.95
C VAL A 196 -3.85 -6.33 7.64
N LEU A 197 -3.85 -5.89 6.39
CA LEU A 197 -3.19 -4.64 6.00
C LEU A 197 -3.82 -3.42 6.69
N LEU A 198 -5.15 -3.38 6.74
CA LEU A 198 -5.93 -2.29 7.33
C LEU A 198 -5.76 -2.22 8.87
N GLU A 199 -5.99 -3.33 9.56
CA GLU A 199 -6.04 -3.37 11.03
C GLU A 199 -4.63 -3.37 11.65
N PHE A 200 -3.68 -4.10 11.07
CA PHE A 200 -2.42 -4.41 11.74
C PHE A 200 -1.21 -3.69 11.14
N LEU A 201 -1.23 -3.32 9.86
CA LEU A 201 -0.02 -2.81 9.19
C LEU A 201 -0.06 -1.30 8.91
N ALA A 202 -1.17 -0.76 8.40
CA ALA A 202 -1.27 0.63 7.94
C ALA A 202 -0.90 1.65 9.02
N LYS A 203 -1.53 1.56 10.19
CA LYS A 203 -1.28 2.49 11.30
C LYS A 203 0.11 2.34 11.91
N GLU A 204 0.65 1.12 11.94
CA GLU A 204 1.99 0.86 12.47
C GLU A 204 3.09 1.41 11.57
N ILE A 205 2.96 1.25 10.24
CA ILE A 205 3.84 1.87 9.26
C ILE A 205 3.76 3.40 9.35
N TRP A 206 2.55 3.96 9.42
CA TRP A 206 2.36 5.40 9.60
C TRP A 206 3.06 5.92 10.86
N THR A 207 2.89 5.23 11.99
CA THR A 207 3.52 5.57 13.28
C THR A 207 5.04 5.51 13.18
N PHE A 208 5.57 4.44 12.58
CA PHE A 208 7.00 4.28 12.35
C PHE A 208 7.56 5.42 11.50
N LEU A 209 6.93 5.75 10.37
CA LEU A 209 7.39 6.84 9.50
C LEU A 209 7.34 8.20 10.20
N LYS A 210 6.30 8.48 10.99
CA LYS A 210 6.22 9.71 11.78
C LYS A 210 7.42 9.85 12.73
N ALA A 211 7.73 8.78 13.45
CA ALA A 211 8.87 8.76 14.37
C ALA A 211 10.22 8.84 13.63
N LYS A 212 10.38 8.07 12.56
CA LYS A 212 11.63 7.98 11.78
C LYS A 212 11.98 9.29 11.07
N LEU A 213 10.97 9.97 10.54
CA LEU A 213 11.14 11.19 9.73
C LEU A 213 10.98 12.49 10.54
N GLY A 214 10.41 12.42 11.74
CA GLY A 214 10.12 13.60 12.55
C GLY A 214 9.04 14.51 11.94
N ILE A 215 8.16 13.99 11.10
CA ILE A 215 7.06 14.74 10.47
C ILE A 215 5.71 14.16 10.92
N THR A 216 4.73 15.03 11.15
CA THR A 216 3.40 14.64 11.67
C THR A 216 2.35 14.51 10.58
N ASN A 217 2.54 15.22 9.45
CA ASN A 217 1.65 15.21 8.30
C ASN A 217 2.00 14.06 7.34
N ILE A 218 1.66 12.84 7.74
CA ILE A 218 1.79 11.62 6.93
C ILE A 218 0.40 11.01 6.70
N THR A 219 0.17 10.51 5.50
CA THR A 219 -1.04 9.77 5.11
C THR A 219 -1.10 8.37 5.73
N LEU A 220 -2.31 7.86 5.98
CA LEU A 220 -2.52 6.46 6.37
C LEU A 220 -2.42 5.50 5.17
N ASP A 221 -2.40 6.03 3.94
CA ASP A 221 -2.31 5.24 2.72
C ASP A 221 -1.06 4.36 2.72
N LEU A 222 -1.28 3.07 2.99
CA LEU A 222 -0.23 2.08 3.05
C LEU A 222 0.51 1.94 1.71
N TYR A 223 -0.15 2.17 0.58
CA TYR A 223 0.53 2.19 -0.72
C TYR A 223 1.58 3.29 -0.78
N ALA A 224 1.21 4.53 -0.47
CA ALA A 224 2.11 5.68 -0.49
C ALA A 224 3.28 5.48 0.48
N ASN A 225 2.98 4.95 1.68
CA ASN A 225 3.97 4.72 2.71
C ASN A 225 4.96 3.60 2.34
N LEU A 226 4.50 2.45 1.84
CA LEU A 226 5.38 1.37 1.40
C LEU A 226 6.20 1.78 0.17
N LYS A 227 5.60 2.52 -0.77
CA LYS A 227 6.32 3.08 -1.91
C LYS A 227 7.47 3.97 -1.45
N TYR A 228 7.19 4.88 -0.51
CA TYR A 228 8.22 5.75 0.05
C TYR A 228 9.35 4.94 0.71
N ILE A 229 9.02 3.93 1.51
CA ILE A 229 10.01 3.06 2.15
C ILE A 229 10.88 2.38 1.07
N ASN A 230 10.28 1.79 0.03
CA ASN A 230 11.02 1.18 -1.08
C ASN A 230 11.99 2.19 -1.73
N ASP A 231 11.52 3.40 -2.04
CA ASP A 231 12.35 4.46 -2.62
C ASP A 231 13.52 4.82 -1.70
N GLN A 232 13.31 4.86 -0.37
CA GLN A 232 14.37 5.12 0.60
C GLN A 232 15.36 3.97 0.73
N MET A 233 14.92 2.72 0.60
CA MET A 233 15.78 1.54 0.72
C MET A 233 16.75 1.37 -0.45
N ILE A 234 16.41 1.92 -1.62
CA ILE A 234 17.35 2.03 -2.75
C ILE A 234 18.54 2.93 -2.38
N LEU A 235 18.28 4.00 -1.63
CA LEU A 235 19.30 4.97 -1.21
C LEU A 235 20.04 4.52 0.06
N ASN A 236 19.33 3.83 0.95
CA ASN A 236 19.83 3.36 2.23
C ASN A 236 19.27 1.97 2.56
N PRO A 237 20.02 0.88 2.26
CA PRO A 237 19.62 -0.48 2.59
C PRO A 237 19.33 -0.72 4.09
N ASP A 238 19.85 0.14 4.97
CA ASP A 238 19.68 0.08 6.42
C ASP A 238 18.56 1.02 6.94
N PHE A 239 17.57 1.33 6.09
CA PHE A 239 16.48 2.25 6.43
C PHE A 239 15.76 1.88 7.74
N PHE A 240 15.47 0.60 7.96
CA PHE A 240 14.91 0.11 9.22
C PHE A 240 15.96 0.04 10.33
N GLY A 241 17.16 -0.45 10.01
CA GLY A 241 18.30 -0.49 10.91
C GLY A 241 19.50 -1.21 10.29
N PRO A 242 20.66 -1.19 10.97
CA PRO A 242 21.91 -1.73 10.45
C PRO A 242 21.80 -3.17 9.95
N GLY A 243 22.40 -3.48 8.79
CA GLY A 243 22.39 -4.81 8.18
C GLY A 243 21.11 -5.17 7.40
N GLY A 244 20.29 -4.19 7.05
CA GLY A 244 19.02 -4.40 6.34
C GLY A 244 19.20 -4.97 4.93
N GLY A 245 20.30 -4.62 4.25
CA GLY A 245 20.66 -5.22 2.96
C GLY A 245 20.85 -6.74 3.05
N SER A 246 21.56 -7.22 4.08
CA SER A 246 21.85 -8.65 4.27
C SER A 246 20.63 -9.45 4.75
N ARG A 247 19.75 -8.84 5.55
CA ARG A 247 18.48 -9.46 5.98
C ARG A 247 17.45 -9.58 4.86
N GLY A 248 17.62 -8.83 3.78
CA GLY A 248 16.67 -8.80 2.66
C GLY A 248 15.44 -7.93 2.94
N ASP A 249 15.56 -6.92 3.81
CA ASP A 249 14.45 -6.05 4.21
C ASP A 249 13.72 -5.45 2.98
N ALA A 250 14.47 -5.11 1.91
CA ALA A 250 13.91 -4.54 0.69
C ALA A 250 12.96 -5.50 -0.04
N ARG A 251 13.28 -6.80 -0.06
CA ARG A 251 12.40 -7.82 -0.65
C ARG A 251 11.12 -7.95 0.18
N THR A 252 11.23 -7.92 1.50
CA THR A 252 10.07 -7.98 2.39
C THR A 252 9.12 -6.80 2.15
N VAL A 253 9.64 -5.57 2.06
CA VAL A 253 8.80 -4.39 1.77
C VAL A 253 8.20 -4.46 0.36
N GLN A 254 8.97 -4.91 -0.63
CA GLN A 254 8.46 -5.10 -1.99
C GLN A 254 7.29 -6.10 -2.01
N THR A 255 7.39 -7.24 -1.31
CA THR A 255 6.28 -8.20 -1.19
C THR A 255 5.04 -7.55 -0.57
N ALA A 256 5.19 -6.77 0.51
CA ALA A 256 4.06 -6.09 1.14
C ALA A 256 3.44 -5.02 0.21
N TYR A 257 4.26 -4.31 -0.56
CA TYR A 257 3.82 -3.34 -1.56
C TYR A 257 3.01 -4.03 -2.68
N ASP A 258 3.53 -5.13 -3.22
CA ASP A 258 2.85 -5.92 -4.25
C ASP A 258 1.54 -6.54 -3.70
N THR A 259 1.56 -7.00 -2.44
CA THR A 259 0.36 -7.47 -1.74
C THR A 259 -0.71 -6.39 -1.67
N ARG A 260 -0.32 -5.16 -1.30
CA ARG A 260 -1.24 -4.02 -1.25
C ARG A 260 -1.78 -3.72 -2.65
N MET A 261 -0.93 -3.72 -3.67
CA MET A 261 -1.34 -3.51 -5.07
C MET A 261 -2.33 -4.56 -5.55
N ASP A 262 -2.08 -5.84 -5.25
CA ASP A 262 -2.97 -6.95 -5.60
C ASP A 262 -4.35 -6.75 -5.01
N ASN A 263 -4.45 -6.36 -3.74
CA ASN A 263 -5.72 -6.10 -3.08
C ASN A 263 -6.45 -4.86 -3.65
N ALA A 264 -5.73 -3.79 -4.03
CA ALA A 264 -6.36 -2.61 -4.63
C ALA A 264 -6.87 -2.88 -6.06
N HIS A 265 -6.12 -3.65 -6.84
CA HIS A 265 -6.27 -3.72 -8.30
C HIS A 265 -6.71 -5.10 -8.81
N GLY A 266 -7.20 -5.97 -7.93
CA GLY A 266 -7.80 -7.24 -8.33
C GLY A 266 -6.80 -8.31 -8.75
N GLY A 267 -5.64 -8.36 -8.09
CA GLY A 267 -4.63 -9.42 -8.22
C GLY A 267 -5.04 -10.76 -7.60
N TYR A 268 -6.31 -11.16 -7.78
CA TYR A 268 -6.95 -12.27 -7.05
C TYR A 268 -6.22 -13.61 -7.22
N ASN A 269 -5.67 -13.88 -8.40
CA ASN A 269 -4.87 -15.10 -8.63
C ASN A 269 -3.67 -15.16 -7.68
N ARG A 270 -2.88 -14.07 -7.60
CA ARG A 270 -1.76 -13.97 -6.65
C ARG A 270 -2.24 -13.99 -5.21
N SER A 271 -3.30 -13.27 -4.87
CA SER A 271 -3.90 -13.32 -3.52
C SER A 271 -4.36 -14.72 -3.11
N SER A 272 -4.73 -15.58 -4.06
CA SER A 272 -5.17 -16.94 -3.79
C SER A 272 -4.05 -17.98 -3.70
N THR A 273 -2.93 -17.73 -4.38
CA THR A 273 -1.80 -18.68 -4.52
C THR A 273 -0.61 -18.31 -3.64
N ALA A 274 -0.45 -17.03 -3.31
CA ALA A 274 0.66 -16.47 -2.55
C ALA A 274 0.20 -15.81 -1.24
N TRP A 275 -0.99 -16.11 -0.73
CA TRP A 275 -1.51 -15.50 0.51
C TRP A 275 -0.55 -15.62 1.70
N GLN A 276 0.16 -16.74 1.83
CA GLN A 276 1.08 -16.98 2.93
C GLN A 276 2.27 -16.01 2.91
N PRO A 277 3.11 -15.96 1.85
CA PRO A 277 4.22 -15.00 1.81
C PRO A 277 3.74 -13.54 1.87
N GLN A 278 2.53 -13.25 1.37
CA GLN A 278 1.90 -11.94 1.52
C GLN A 278 1.67 -11.58 3.00
N LEU A 279 1.05 -12.47 3.80
CA LEU A 279 0.83 -12.23 5.22
C LEU A 279 2.13 -12.28 6.05
N GLU A 280 3.06 -13.18 5.71
CA GLU A 280 4.37 -13.25 6.37
C GLU A 280 5.19 -11.98 6.16
N SER A 281 5.06 -11.31 5.00
CA SER A 281 5.71 -10.02 4.78
C SER A 281 5.23 -8.95 5.77
N ALA A 282 3.93 -8.94 6.12
CA ALA A 282 3.40 -8.05 7.13
C ALA A 282 3.97 -8.38 8.53
N VAL A 283 4.06 -9.66 8.90
CA VAL A 283 4.70 -10.11 10.15
C VAL A 283 6.15 -9.65 10.23
N GLN A 284 6.92 -9.82 9.16
CA GLN A 284 8.33 -9.44 9.11
C GLN A 284 8.51 -7.92 9.23
N ILE A 285 7.71 -7.12 8.51
CA ILE A 285 7.74 -5.66 8.63
C ILE A 285 7.43 -5.24 10.06
N LEU A 286 6.37 -5.80 10.68
CA LEU A 286 6.00 -5.49 12.06
C LEU A 286 7.15 -5.79 13.03
N LYS A 287 7.88 -6.90 12.83
CA LYS A 287 9.09 -7.19 13.61
C LYS A 287 10.21 -6.17 13.37
N LEU A 288 10.45 -5.75 12.13
CA LEU A 288 11.47 -4.75 11.78
C LEU A 288 11.21 -3.39 12.42
N ILE A 289 9.94 -3.03 12.65
CA ILE A 289 9.55 -1.79 13.33
C ILE A 289 9.26 -1.98 14.83
N ASN A 290 9.71 -3.09 15.42
CA ASN A 290 9.59 -3.44 16.84
C ASN A 290 8.13 -3.55 17.36
N LYS A 291 7.21 -4.05 16.53
CA LYS A 291 5.80 -4.29 16.86
C LYS A 291 5.50 -5.79 17.02
N HIS A 292 6.26 -6.45 17.90
CA HIS A 292 6.20 -7.91 18.10
C HIS A 292 4.83 -8.44 18.51
N GLU A 293 4.12 -7.74 19.40
CA GLU A 293 2.78 -8.13 19.85
C GLU A 293 1.75 -8.10 18.70
N VAL A 294 1.85 -7.12 17.81
CA VAL A 294 0.99 -7.01 16.64
C VAL A 294 1.36 -8.10 15.62
N ALA A 295 2.66 -8.35 15.44
CA ALA A 295 3.15 -9.43 14.58
C ALA A 295 2.63 -10.81 15.02
N LEU A 296 2.57 -11.06 16.34
CA LEU A 296 2.02 -12.30 16.90
C LEU A 296 0.53 -12.48 16.56
N LYS A 297 -0.27 -11.41 16.60
CA LYS A 297 -1.69 -11.44 16.20
C LYS A 297 -1.85 -11.84 14.74
N VAL A 298 -1.02 -11.30 13.84
CA VAL A 298 -1.02 -11.68 12.43
C VAL A 298 -0.57 -13.13 12.24
N GLN A 299 0.44 -13.59 13.00
CA GLN A 299 0.89 -14.98 12.96
C GLN A 299 -0.22 -15.96 13.36
N ILE A 300 -1.02 -15.62 14.38
CA ILE A 300 -2.18 -16.43 14.79
C ILE A 300 -3.21 -16.53 13.65
N ILE A 301 -3.42 -15.46 12.87
CA ILE A 301 -4.30 -15.51 11.70
C ILE A 301 -3.73 -16.48 10.66
N ILE A 302 -2.44 -16.41 10.36
CA ILE A 302 -1.77 -17.32 9.41
C ILE A 302 -1.94 -18.79 9.88
N VAL A 303 -1.67 -19.08 11.16
CA VAL A 303 -1.81 -20.43 11.72
C VAL A 303 -3.26 -20.94 11.59
N LYS A 304 -4.25 -20.11 11.89
CA LYS A 304 -5.67 -20.49 11.73
C LYS A 304 -6.09 -20.76 10.29
N LEU A 305 -5.39 -20.19 9.31
CA LEU A 305 -5.58 -20.51 7.89
C LEU A 305 -4.93 -21.85 7.51
N PHE A 306 -3.95 -22.33 8.28
CA PHE A 306 -3.35 -23.65 8.10
C PHE A 306 -4.12 -24.79 8.77
N GLU A 307 -4.74 -24.55 9.92
CA GLU A 307 -5.30 -25.60 10.80
C GLU A 307 -6.68 -26.16 10.38
N ARG A 308 -7.02 -26.17 9.08
CA ARG A 308 -8.29 -26.74 8.57
C ARG A 308 -8.13 -27.39 7.20
#